data_AF-A0A529N7R0-F1
#
_entry.id   AF-A0A529N7R0-F1
#
_cell.length_a   1.000
_cell.length_b   1.000
_cell.length_c   1.000
_cell.angle_alpha   90.00
_cell.angle_beta   90.00
_cell.angle_gamma   90.00
#
_symmetry.space_group_name_H-M   'P 1'
#
loop_
_entity.id
_entity.type
_entity.pdbx_description
1 polymer ?
#
loop_
_entity_poly.entity_id
_entity_poly.type
_entity_poly.pdbx_seq_one_letter_code
_entity_poly.pdbx_strand_id
1 'polypeptide(L)'
;RGAERVAGEIGDNAIWTQTDVSQRSEFDEMIYAAKSAFGRIDIMVNNAGYTHRNGDLLDVDEATFDLITAVNMKAIYHAARA
;
A
#
# COMPACT_ATOMS: atom_id res chain seq x y z
N ARG A 1 3.98 14.51 0.25
CA ARG A 1 5.15 15.39 0.51
C ARG A 1 6.24 14.73 1.36
N GLY A 2 5.92 13.89 2.36
CA GLY A 2 6.95 13.17 3.13
C GLY A 2 7.76 12.17 2.28
N ALA A 3 7.07 11.31 1.51
CA ALA A 3 7.71 10.30 0.66
C ALA A 3 8.63 10.91 -0.41
N GLU A 4 8.16 11.97 -1.10
CA GLU A 4 8.93 12.71 -2.09
C GLU A 4 10.25 13.25 -1.53
N ARG A 5 10.22 13.88 -0.35
CA ARG A 5 11.43 14.39 0.32
C ARG A 5 12.41 13.25 0.62
N VAL A 6 11.93 12.15 1.21
CA VAL A 6 12.77 11.01 1.58
C VAL A 6 13.39 10.34 0.35
N ALA A 7 12.62 10.18 -0.74
CA ALA A 7 13.16 9.66 -2.00
C ALA A 7 14.27 10.57 -2.54
N GLY A 8 14.08 11.89 -2.51
CA GLY A 8 15.10 12.85 -2.91
C GLY A 8 16.39 12.80 -2.06
N GLU A 9 16.27 12.51 -0.75
CA GLU A 9 17.42 12.32 0.14
C GLU A 9 18.19 11.02 -0.13
N ILE A 10 17.51 9.97 -0.61
CA ILE A 10 18.14 8.69 -1.01
C ILE A 10 18.77 8.80 -2.42
N GLY A 11 18.20 9.62 -3.30
CA GLY A 11 18.67 9.83 -4.67
C GLY A 11 18.13 8.79 -5.67
N ASP A 12 18.88 8.51 -6.74
CA ASP A 12 18.43 7.73 -7.90
C ASP A 12 18.02 6.28 -7.58
N ASN A 13 18.34 5.78 -6.39
CA ASN A 13 17.96 4.45 -5.91
C ASN A 13 16.58 4.41 -5.23
N ALA A 14 15.83 5.51 -5.22
CA ALA A 14 14.50 5.57 -4.65
C ALA A 14 13.53 6.34 -5.55
N ILE A 15 12.31 5.82 -5.66
CA ILE A 15 11.16 6.53 -6.19
C ILE A 15 10.08 6.58 -5.12
N TRP A 16 9.11 7.49 -5.28
CA TRP A 16 7.91 7.52 -4.47
C TRP A 16 6.67 7.42 -5.35
N THR A 17 5.64 6.77 -4.83
CA THR A 17 4.30 6.76 -5.41
C THR A 17 3.29 7.04 -4.29
N GLN A 18 2.23 7.78 -4.61
CA GLN A 18 1.05 7.84 -3.76
C GLN A 18 0.13 6.69 -4.18
N THR A 19 -0.26 5.85 -3.22
CA THR A 19 -1.02 4.63 -3.50
C THR A 19 -2.01 4.37 -2.37
N ASP A 20 -3.29 4.24 -2.70
CA ASP A 20 -4.28 3.55 -1.87
C ASP A 20 -4.27 2.05 -2.21
N VAL A 21 -3.69 1.26 -1.31
CA VAL A 21 -3.55 -0.20 -1.51
C VAL A 21 -4.87 -0.96 -1.44
N SER A 22 -5.95 -0.35 -0.96
CA SER A 22 -7.30 -0.93 -1.03
C SER A 22 -7.86 -0.93 -2.45
N GLN A 23 -7.33 -0.05 -3.32
CA GLN A 23 -7.77 0.15 -4.69
C GLN A 23 -6.87 -0.61 -5.66
N ARG A 24 -7.44 -1.59 -6.35
CA ARG A 24 -6.67 -2.48 -7.22
C ARG A 24 -5.92 -1.75 -8.32
N SER A 25 -6.53 -0.73 -8.92
CA SER A 25 -5.90 0.06 -9.98
C SER A 25 -4.65 0.79 -9.48
N GLU A 26 -4.72 1.42 -8.29
CA GLU A 26 -3.56 2.13 -7.73
C GLU A 26 -2.46 1.14 -7.31
N PHE A 27 -2.84 -0.02 -6.78
CA PHE A 27 -1.89 -1.10 -6.49
C PHE A 27 -1.13 -1.54 -7.74
N ASP A 28 -1.83 -1.78 -8.85
CA ASP A 28 -1.23 -2.21 -10.11
C ASP A 28 -0.28 -1.13 -10.68
N GLU A 29 -0.65 0.16 -10.56
CA GLU A 29 0.22 1.28 -10.94
C GLU A 29 1.50 1.38 -10.07
N MET A 30 1.41 1.12 -8.76
CA MET A 30 2.58 1.05 -7.88
C MET A 30 3.55 -0.06 -8.32
N ILE A 31 3.03 -1.24 -8.65
CA ILE A 31 3.83 -2.37 -9.16
C ILE A 31 4.49 -2.00 -10.49
N TYR A 32 3.73 -1.38 -11.40
CA TYR A 32 4.24 -0.93 -12.69
C TYR A 32 5.37 0.09 -12.53
N ALA A 33 5.20 1.09 -11.66
CA ALA A 33 6.21 2.10 -11.37
C ALA A 33 7.50 1.47 -10.82
N ALA A 34 7.39 0.55 -9.85
CA ALA A 34 8.54 -0.14 -9.28
C ALA A 34 9.29 -0.99 -10.33
N LYS A 35 8.57 -1.79 -11.14
CA LYS A 35 9.18 -2.58 -12.22
C LYS A 35 9.79 -1.69 -13.31
N SER A 36 9.18 -0.55 -13.62
CA SER A 36 9.71 0.37 -14.62
C SER A 36 11.00 1.05 -14.17
N ALA A 37 11.10 1.40 -12.88
CA ALA A 37 12.29 2.04 -12.33
C ALA A 37 13.44 1.06 -12.05
N PHE A 38 13.13 -0.15 -11.57
CA PHE A 38 14.13 -1.08 -11.04
C PHE A 38 14.23 -2.42 -11.79
N GLY A 39 13.39 -2.63 -12.80
CA GLY A 39 13.36 -3.82 -13.66
C GLY A 39 12.63 -5.03 -13.08
N ARG A 40 12.76 -5.29 -11.76
CA ARG A 40 12.08 -6.40 -11.06
C ARG A 40 11.78 -6.06 -9.60
N ILE A 41 10.94 -6.87 -8.97
CA ILE A 41 10.65 -6.80 -7.54
C ILE A 41 11.12 -8.11 -6.91
N ASP A 42 12.14 -8.02 -6.05
CA ASP A 42 12.67 -9.17 -5.31
C ASP A 42 12.08 -9.30 -3.90
N ILE A 43 11.74 -8.16 -3.31
CA ILE A 43 11.21 -8.07 -1.95
C ILE A 43 9.99 -7.16 -1.98
N MET A 44 8.89 -7.65 -1.41
CA MET A 44 7.67 -6.88 -1.20
C MET A 44 7.40 -6.79 0.30
N VAL A 45 7.34 -5.57 0.83
CA VAL A 45 7.03 -5.33 2.24
C VAL A 45 5.61 -4.77 2.36
N ASN A 46 4.66 -5.63 2.73
CA ASN A 46 3.26 -5.25 2.95
C ASN A 46 3.09 -4.56 4.32
N ASN A 47 3.56 -3.32 4.44
CA ASN A 47 3.52 -2.55 5.69
C ASN A 47 2.27 -1.68 5.85
N ALA A 48 1.55 -1.38 4.75
CA ALA A 48 0.34 -0.57 4.82
C ALA A 48 -0.69 -1.23 5.74
N GLY A 49 -1.26 -0.43 6.65
CA GLY A 49 -2.20 -0.92 7.65
C GLY A 49 -3.22 0.15 8.03
N TYR A 50 -4.45 -0.29 8.27
CA TYR A 50 -5.55 0.55 8.73
C TYR A 50 -6.26 -0.12 9.91
N THR A 51 -6.79 0.68 10.82
CA THR A 51 -7.60 0.20 11.95
C THR A 51 -8.74 1.17 12.21
N HIS A 52 -9.79 0.69 12.85
CA HIS A 52 -10.84 1.54 13.40
C HIS A 52 -10.31 2.33 14.60
N ARG A 53 -11.05 3.37 14.99
CA ARG A 53 -10.78 4.10 16.23
C ARG A 53 -10.88 3.15 17.43
N ASN A 54 -9.96 3.27 18.38
CA ASN A 54 -10.00 2.47 19.61
C ASN A 54 -11.38 2.57 20.28
N GLY A 55 -12.01 1.42 20.52
CA GLY A 55 -13.38 1.28 21.00
C GLY A 55 -13.85 -0.17 20.93
N ASP A 56 -15.14 -0.39 21.18
CA ASP A 56 -15.76 -1.71 21.02
C ASP A 56 -15.77 -2.12 19.54
N LEU A 57 -15.44 -3.38 19.26
CA LEU A 57 -15.51 -3.94 17.91
C LEU A 57 -16.96 -3.99 17.42
N LEU A 58 -17.93 -4.19 18.31
CA LEU A 58 -19.35 -4.28 17.95
C LEU A 58 -19.93 -2.95 17.44
N ASP A 59 -19.25 -1.84 17.70
CA ASP A 59 -19.63 -0.50 17.23
C ASP A 59 -18.97 -0.13 15.89
N VAL A 60 -18.11 -0.99 15.34
CA VAL A 60 -17.44 -0.73 14.06
C VAL A 60 -18.44 -0.95 12.91
N ASP A 61 -18.66 0.10 12.13
CA ASP A 61 -19.53 -0.01 10.95
C ASP A 61 -18.92 -0.88 9.85
N GLU A 62 -19.78 -1.42 9.01
CA GLU A 62 -19.41 -2.36 7.94
C GLU A 62 -18.42 -1.73 6.95
N ALA A 63 -18.58 -0.44 6.62
CA ALA A 63 -17.70 0.27 5.71
C ALA A 63 -16.25 0.37 6.25
N THR A 64 -16.11 0.62 7.56
CA THR A 64 -14.83 0.64 8.25
C THR A 64 -14.21 -0.74 8.31
N PHE A 65 -15.01 -1.77 8.61
CA PHE A 65 -14.54 -3.16 8.63
C PHE A 65 -14.09 -3.63 7.25
N ASP A 66 -14.82 -3.26 6.20
CA ASP A 66 -14.48 -3.53 4.81
C ASP A 66 -13.17 -2.84 4.41
N LEU A 67 -12.96 -1.59 4.84
CA LEU A 67 -11.71 -0.88 4.59
C LEU A 67 -10.52 -1.55 5.29
N ILE A 68 -10.68 -1.99 6.55
CA ILE A 68 -9.66 -2.76 7.27
C ILE A 68 -9.32 -4.03 6.49
N THR A 69 -10.33 -4.76 6.00
CA THR A 69 -10.15 -5.99 5.24
C THR A 69 -9.47 -5.72 3.89
N ALA A 70 -9.86 -4.64 3.21
CA ALA A 70 -9.29 -4.24 1.93
C ALA A 70 -7.79 -3.90 2.04
N VAL A 71 -7.40 -3.12 3.06
CA VAL A 71 -6.02 -2.70 3.29
C VAL A 71 -5.18 -3.84 3.88
N ASN A 72 -5.64 -4.46 4.97
CA ASN A 72 -4.80 -5.35 5.77
C ASN A 72 -4.78 -6.81 5.26
N MET A 73 -5.74 -7.20 4.41
CA MET A 73 -5.83 -8.57 3.90
C MET A 73 -5.82 -8.63 2.37
N LYS A 74 -6.76 -7.94 1.71
CA LYS A 74 -6.91 -8.05 0.26
C LYS A 74 -5.72 -7.47 -0.51
N ALA A 75 -5.10 -6.40 -0.02
CA ALA A 75 -3.88 -5.85 -0.61
C ALA A 75 -2.71 -6.85 -0.58
N ILE A 76 -2.58 -7.65 0.48
CA ILE A 76 -1.54 -8.70 0.58
C ILE A 76 -1.78 -9.80 -0.45
N TYR A 77 -3.04 -10.16 -0.69
CA TYR A 77 -3.40 -11.09 -1.77
C TYR A 77 -3.02 -10.53 -3.15
N HIS A 78 -3.22 -9.22 -3.39
CA HIS A 78 -2.77 -8.58 -4.62
C HIS A 78 -1.25 -8.62 -4.77
N ALA A 79 -0.51 -8.35 -3.69
CA ALA A 79 0.94 -8.44 -3.66
C ALA A 79 1.46 -9.84 -4.00
N ALA A 80 0.83 -10.90 -3.48
CA ALA A 80 1.22 -12.28 -3.76
C ALA A 80 1.01 -12.72 -5.22
N ARG A 81 0.20 -11.98 -6.00
CA ARG A 81 -0.08 -12.27 -7.42
C ARG A 81 0.71 -11.41 -8.40
N ALA A 82 1.44 -10.40 -7.90
CA ALA A 82 2.09 -9.37 -8.69
C ALA A 82 3.42 -9.81 -9.33
#